data_AF-A0A8D1HV03-F1
#
_entry.id   AF-A0A8D1HV03-F1
#
_cell.length_a   1.000
_cell.length_b   1.000
_cell.length_c   1.000
_cell.angle_alpha   90.00
_cell.angle_beta   90.00
_cell.angle_gamma   90.00
#
_symmetry.space_group_name_H-M   'P 1'
#
loop_
_entity.id
_entity.type
_entity.pdbx_description
1 polymer ?
#
loop_
_entity_poly.entity_id
_entity_poly.type
_entity_poly.pdbx_seq_one_letter_code
_entity_poly.pdbx_strand_id
1 'polypeptide(L)'
;MSDQIKFIVDNLNKEPFRKNYNLITFDSLEPMQLLQVLNDVLAEIDPKQDVDIREEMPEQTAKRMLSLLGILKYKPPGSATDMSTFRQGLVIGSKPVIYPVLHWLLQRTNELKKRAYLARFLIKLEVPSEFLQDETVADTNKQYEDLMEGFKTLHKECEQLKTSGFSTAEIRRDISAMEEEKDQLIKRVERLKKRVETVQNHQRMLKIARQLRVEKEREEFLAQQKQEQKNQVST
;
A
#
# COMPACT_ATOMS: atom_id res chain seq x y z
N MET A 1 -12.70 22.24 13.08
CA MET A 1 -11.79 22.98 12.20
C MET A 1 -10.32 22.84 12.61
N SER A 2 -9.95 23.06 13.89
CA SER A 2 -8.53 22.94 14.31
C SER A 2 -7.95 21.53 14.08
N ASP A 3 -8.68 20.46 14.38
CA ASP A 3 -8.16 19.09 14.20
C ASP A 3 -8.02 18.69 12.74
N GLN A 4 -8.87 19.23 11.87
CA GLN A 4 -8.79 19.03 10.42
C GLN A 4 -7.52 19.66 9.85
N ILE A 5 -7.19 20.89 10.28
CA ILE A 5 -5.98 21.58 9.84
C ILE A 5 -4.73 20.88 10.38
N LYS A 6 -4.74 20.44 11.65
CA LYS A 6 -3.67 19.62 12.23
C LYS A 6 -3.42 18.37 11.38
N PHE A 7 -4.47 17.62 11.06
CA PHE A 7 -4.36 16.43 10.21
C PHE A 7 -3.76 16.74 8.84
N ILE A 8 -4.20 17.83 8.19
CA ILE A 8 -3.68 18.23 6.88
C ILE A 8 -2.18 18.53 6.98
N VAL A 9 -1.76 19.37 7.94
CA VAL A 9 -0.36 19.75 8.13
C VAL A 9 0.52 18.53 8.41
N ASP A 10 0.07 17.62 9.30
CA ASP A 10 0.80 16.41 9.64
C ASP A 10 1.03 15.49 8.43
N ASN A 11 0.06 15.41 7.50
CA ASN A 11 0.19 14.59 6.30
C ASN A 11 1.00 15.30 5.19
N LEU A 12 0.89 16.62 5.06
CA LEU A 12 1.70 17.40 4.12
C LEU A 12 3.19 17.43 4.49
N ASN A 13 3.52 17.23 5.76
CA ASN A 13 4.91 17.14 6.24
C ASN A 13 5.54 15.77 6.03
N LYS A 14 4.71 14.73 5.84
CA LYS A 14 5.19 13.36 5.55
C LYS A 14 5.57 13.22 4.08
N GLU A 15 6.20 12.10 3.75
CA GLU A 15 6.32 11.67 2.37
C GLU A 15 4.92 11.46 1.77
N PRO A 16 4.70 11.86 0.50
CA PRO A 16 5.67 12.34 -0.49
C PRO A 16 5.89 13.87 -0.52
N PHE A 17 5.09 14.64 0.21
CA PHE A 17 4.99 16.10 0.03
C PHE A 17 6.10 16.91 0.72
N ARG A 18 6.55 16.48 1.91
CA ARG A 18 7.66 17.08 2.69
C ARG A 18 7.66 18.62 2.75
N LYS A 19 6.48 19.23 2.94
CA LYS A 19 6.31 20.70 2.84
C LYS A 19 6.71 21.49 4.11
N ASN A 20 6.98 20.81 5.24
CA ASN A 20 7.44 21.40 6.51
C ASN A 20 6.60 22.58 7.03
N TYR A 21 5.27 22.54 6.87
CA TYR A 21 4.36 23.54 7.40
C TYR A 21 4.15 23.39 8.90
N ASN A 22 3.90 24.50 9.58
CA ASN A 22 3.26 24.55 10.89
C ASN A 22 1.83 25.12 10.77
N LEU A 23 1.00 24.98 11.82
CA LEU A 23 -0.40 25.41 11.81
C LEU A 23 -0.60 26.89 11.41
N ILE A 24 0.29 27.77 11.87
CA ILE A 24 0.22 29.20 11.61
C ILE A 24 0.58 29.50 10.16
N THR A 25 1.71 28.95 9.68
CA THR A 25 2.19 29.13 8.30
C THR A 25 1.20 28.57 7.29
N PHE A 26 0.57 27.44 7.60
CA PHE A 26 -0.44 26.83 6.74
C PHE A 26 -1.72 27.66 6.72
N ASP A 27 -2.19 28.13 7.87
CA ASP A 27 -3.38 29.00 7.89
C ASP A 27 -3.09 30.41 7.34
N SER A 28 -1.85 30.88 7.33
CA SER A 28 -1.50 32.15 6.68
C SER A 28 -1.34 32.06 5.15
N LEU A 29 -1.50 30.87 4.54
CA LEU A 29 -1.31 30.71 3.09
C LEU A 29 -2.32 31.55 2.31
N GLU A 30 -1.80 32.25 1.31
CA GLU A 30 -2.61 32.99 0.35
C GLU A 30 -3.42 32.03 -0.53
N PRO A 31 -4.56 32.47 -1.10
CA PRO A 31 -5.42 31.58 -1.89
C PRO A 31 -4.71 30.87 -3.04
N MET A 32 -3.78 31.55 -3.72
CA MET A 32 -2.97 30.98 -4.80
C MET A 32 -1.99 29.91 -4.27
N GLN A 33 -1.37 30.15 -3.12
CA GLN A 33 -0.47 29.17 -2.50
C GLN A 33 -1.25 27.95 -2.01
N LEU A 34 -2.45 28.15 -1.48
CA LEU A 34 -3.33 27.08 -1.04
C LEU A 34 -3.82 26.23 -2.23
N LEU A 35 -4.11 26.86 -3.37
CA LEU A 35 -4.41 26.16 -4.62
C LEU A 35 -3.20 25.37 -5.15
N GLN A 36 -1.98 25.90 -5.03
CA GLN A 36 -0.77 25.15 -5.36
C GLN A 36 -0.65 23.90 -4.50
N VAL A 37 -0.87 24.02 -3.18
CA VAL A 37 -0.83 22.86 -2.28
C VAL A 37 -1.87 21.81 -2.68
N LEU A 38 -3.08 22.24 -3.05
CA LEU A 38 -4.10 21.33 -3.56
C LEU A 38 -3.67 20.67 -4.88
N ASN A 39 -3.08 21.43 -5.81
CA ASN A 39 -2.56 20.91 -7.08
C ASN A 39 -1.47 19.87 -6.85
N ASP A 40 -0.53 20.14 -5.95
CA ASP A 40 0.55 19.21 -5.59
C ASP A 40 -0.02 17.88 -5.03
N VAL A 41 -1.05 17.94 -4.19
CA VAL A 41 -1.74 16.74 -3.67
C VAL A 41 -2.46 15.99 -4.78
N LEU A 42 -3.08 16.70 -5.72
CA LEU A 42 -3.74 16.08 -6.88
C LEU A 42 -2.74 15.49 -7.87
N ALA A 43 -1.58 16.12 -8.08
CA ALA A 43 -0.48 15.64 -8.93
C ALA A 43 0.13 14.34 -8.39
N GLU A 44 0.22 14.23 -7.06
CA GLU A 44 0.62 12.98 -6.42
C GLU A 44 -0.40 11.85 -6.64
N ILE A 45 -1.70 12.16 -6.73
CA ILE A 45 -2.76 11.18 -6.99
C ILE A 45 -2.83 10.79 -8.47
N ASP A 46 -2.73 11.77 -9.36
CA ASP A 46 -2.72 11.62 -10.80
C ASP A 46 -1.66 12.54 -11.42
N PRO A 47 -0.54 11.99 -11.93
CA PRO A 47 0.55 12.78 -12.52
C PRO A 47 0.13 13.72 -13.66
N LYS A 48 -1.02 13.48 -14.30
CA LYS A 48 -1.56 14.40 -15.33
C LYS A 48 -1.94 15.78 -14.78
N GLN A 49 -2.05 15.91 -13.46
CA GLN A 49 -2.37 17.18 -12.80
C GLN A 49 -1.15 18.01 -12.47
N ASP A 50 0.06 17.51 -12.75
CA ASP A 50 1.31 18.25 -12.59
C ASP A 50 1.42 19.35 -13.66
N VAL A 51 0.68 20.43 -13.42
CA VAL A 51 0.57 21.60 -14.28
C VAL A 51 0.84 22.83 -13.43
N ASP A 52 1.58 23.79 -13.96
CA ASP A 52 1.77 25.09 -13.32
C ASP A 52 0.47 25.89 -13.38
N ILE A 53 -0.17 26.08 -12.22
CA ILE A 53 -1.41 26.83 -12.08
C ILE A 53 -1.27 28.32 -12.45
N ARG A 54 -0.04 28.84 -12.57
CA ARG A 54 0.23 30.22 -12.99
C ARG A 54 0.12 30.40 -14.50
N GLU A 55 0.26 29.31 -15.26
CA GLU A 55 0.14 29.30 -16.72
C GLU A 55 -1.31 29.03 -17.18
N GLU A 56 -2.20 28.65 -16.27
CA GLU A 56 -3.61 28.37 -16.54
C GLU A 56 -4.53 29.52 -16.08
N MET A 57 -5.65 29.70 -16.78
CA MET A 57 -6.72 30.58 -16.27
C MET A 57 -7.38 29.94 -15.03
N PRO A 58 -7.71 30.72 -13.98
CA PRO A 58 -8.31 30.18 -12.76
C PRO A 58 -9.54 29.29 -12.98
N GLU A 59 -10.39 29.62 -13.96
CA GLU A 59 -11.56 28.84 -14.33
C GLU A 59 -11.21 27.50 -14.98
N GLN A 60 -10.12 27.45 -15.74
CA GLN A 60 -9.62 26.23 -16.38
C GLN A 60 -9.02 25.29 -15.34
N THR A 61 -8.18 25.80 -14.43
CA THR A 61 -7.63 25.05 -13.29
C THR A 61 -8.75 24.50 -12.42
N ALA A 62 -9.75 25.32 -12.08
CA ALA A 62 -10.89 24.86 -11.29
C ALA A 62 -11.70 23.77 -12.02
N LYS A 63 -11.93 23.89 -13.33
CA LYS A 63 -12.61 22.87 -14.13
C LYS A 63 -11.83 21.55 -14.16
N ARG A 64 -10.51 21.62 -14.32
CA ARG A 64 -9.60 20.46 -14.32
C ARG A 64 -9.64 19.74 -12.97
N MET A 65 -9.43 20.48 -11.88
CA MET A 65 -9.50 19.95 -10.51
C MET A 65 -10.88 19.35 -10.19
N LEU A 66 -11.97 20.01 -10.59
CA LEU A 66 -13.34 19.49 -10.44
C LEU A 66 -13.56 18.19 -11.19
N SER A 67 -13.06 18.08 -12.43
CA SER A 67 -13.16 16.87 -13.23
C SER A 67 -12.50 15.69 -12.52
N LEU A 68 -11.28 15.89 -12.01
CA LEU A 68 -10.58 14.85 -11.24
C LEU A 68 -11.32 14.52 -9.94
N LEU A 69 -11.76 15.51 -9.17
CA LEU A 69 -12.55 15.26 -7.95
C LEU A 69 -13.83 14.45 -8.25
N GLY A 70 -14.47 14.69 -9.39
CA GLY A 70 -15.60 13.90 -9.87
C GLY A 70 -15.25 12.44 -10.19
N ILE A 71 -14.10 12.20 -10.82
CA ILE A 71 -13.55 10.85 -11.07
C ILE A 71 -13.26 10.12 -9.75
N LEU A 72 -12.69 10.86 -8.79
CA LEU A 72 -12.41 10.37 -7.44
C LEU A 72 -13.69 10.15 -6.62
N LYS A 73 -14.86 10.59 -7.11
CA LYS A 73 -16.17 10.55 -6.43
C LYS A 73 -16.17 11.34 -5.11
N TYR A 74 -15.44 12.44 -5.08
CA TYR A 74 -15.59 13.41 -4.01
C TYR A 74 -17.00 13.99 -4.02
N LYS A 75 -17.64 14.04 -2.85
CA LYS A 75 -18.92 14.70 -2.65
C LYS A 75 -18.67 15.90 -1.75
N PRO A 76 -18.82 17.13 -2.25
CA PRO A 76 -18.68 18.33 -1.44
C PRO A 76 -19.66 18.30 -0.26
N PRO A 77 -19.26 18.78 0.93
CA PRO A 77 -20.15 18.89 2.07
C PRO A 77 -21.18 20.00 1.80
N GLY A 78 -22.35 19.63 1.28
CA GLY A 78 -23.42 20.55 0.88
C GLY A 78 -24.43 19.88 -0.07
N SER A 79 -25.67 20.35 -0.09
CA SER A 79 -26.72 19.85 -1.00
C SER A 79 -26.46 20.33 -2.43
N ALA A 80 -27.13 19.75 -3.44
CA ALA A 80 -26.85 19.97 -4.87
C ALA A 80 -26.81 21.44 -5.35
N THR A 81 -27.40 22.39 -4.62
CA THR A 81 -27.34 23.85 -4.86
C THR A 81 -25.94 24.46 -4.63
N ASP A 82 -25.06 23.74 -3.93
CA ASP A 82 -23.73 24.19 -3.52
C ASP A 82 -22.65 24.00 -4.60
N MET A 83 -22.98 23.43 -5.77
CA MET A 83 -21.97 23.17 -6.83
C MET A 83 -21.45 24.44 -7.50
N SER A 84 -22.30 25.45 -7.69
CA SER A 84 -21.86 26.75 -8.22
C SER A 84 -20.93 27.45 -7.22
N THR A 85 -21.33 27.47 -5.95
CA THR A 85 -20.57 28.05 -4.83
C THR A 85 -19.24 27.30 -4.61
N PHE A 86 -19.25 25.98 -4.73
CA PHE A 86 -18.06 25.14 -4.64
C PHE A 86 -17.09 25.42 -5.78
N ARG A 87 -17.59 25.54 -7.02
CA ARG A 87 -16.79 25.93 -8.18
C ARG A 87 -16.18 27.32 -7.98
N GLN A 88 -16.97 28.30 -7.55
CA GLN A 88 -16.47 29.64 -7.29
C GLN A 88 -15.42 29.64 -6.17
N GLY A 89 -15.65 28.86 -5.11
CA GLY A 89 -14.70 28.68 -4.01
C GLY A 89 -13.38 28.05 -4.45
N LEU A 90 -13.41 27.15 -5.44
CA LEU A 90 -12.20 26.58 -6.04
C LEU A 90 -11.47 27.57 -6.95
N VAL A 91 -12.19 28.42 -7.70
CA VAL A 91 -11.59 29.48 -8.53
C VAL A 91 -10.85 30.50 -7.67
N ILE A 92 -11.45 30.94 -6.56
CA ILE A 92 -10.87 31.98 -5.71
C ILE A 92 -9.91 31.45 -4.64
N GLY A 93 -9.72 30.13 -4.53
CA GLY A 93 -8.84 29.54 -3.52
C GLY A 93 -9.39 29.60 -2.08
N SER A 94 -10.70 29.44 -1.90
CA SER A 94 -11.39 29.63 -0.61
C SER A 94 -11.06 28.53 0.40
N LYS A 95 -10.56 28.91 1.58
CA LYS A 95 -10.22 27.99 2.69
C LYS A 95 -11.39 27.05 3.09
N PRO A 96 -12.65 27.53 3.28
CA PRO A 96 -13.80 26.68 3.54
C PRO A 96 -14.02 25.55 2.52
N VAL A 97 -13.55 25.71 1.29
CA VAL A 97 -13.68 24.72 0.21
C VAL A 97 -12.44 23.82 0.13
N ILE A 98 -11.24 24.40 0.19
CA ILE A 98 -10.00 23.64 0.00
C ILE A 98 -9.67 22.76 1.22
N TYR A 99 -9.88 23.23 2.45
CA TYR A 99 -9.54 22.42 3.63
C TYR A 99 -10.32 21.09 3.69
N PRO A 100 -11.65 21.04 3.45
CA PRO A 100 -12.38 19.77 3.33
C PRO A 100 -11.87 18.86 2.22
N VAL A 101 -11.50 19.42 1.08
CA VAL A 101 -10.96 18.66 -0.06
C VAL A 101 -9.61 18.04 0.32
N LEU A 102 -8.66 18.84 0.81
CA LEU A 102 -7.34 18.39 1.23
C LEU A 102 -7.44 17.29 2.31
N HIS A 103 -8.25 17.52 3.33
CA HIS A 103 -8.46 16.54 4.39
C HIS A 103 -8.95 15.20 3.84
N TRP A 104 -9.92 15.23 2.92
CA TRP A 104 -10.48 14.03 2.31
C TRP A 104 -9.50 13.30 1.39
N LEU A 105 -8.69 14.05 0.62
CA LEU A 105 -7.68 13.48 -0.27
C LEU A 105 -6.60 12.77 0.55
N LEU A 106 -6.09 13.44 1.59
CA LEU A 106 -4.99 12.96 2.43
C LEU A 106 -5.38 11.76 3.32
N GLN A 107 -6.66 11.58 3.62
CA GLN A 107 -7.14 10.41 4.37
C GLN A 107 -6.95 9.09 3.63
N ARG A 108 -6.95 9.10 2.30
CA ARG A 108 -7.00 7.87 1.47
C ARG A 108 -6.19 7.98 0.19
N THR A 109 -5.03 8.62 0.25
CA THR A 109 -4.16 8.88 -0.91
C THR A 109 -3.90 7.63 -1.75
N ASN A 110 -3.59 6.48 -1.12
CA ASN A 110 -3.29 5.24 -1.85
C ASN A 110 -4.50 4.67 -2.59
N GLU A 111 -5.68 4.70 -1.97
CA GLU A 111 -6.92 4.27 -2.63
C GLU A 111 -7.28 5.20 -3.79
N LEU A 112 -7.09 6.50 -3.61
CA LEU A 112 -7.36 7.51 -4.62
C LEU A 112 -6.38 7.41 -5.81
N LYS A 113 -5.09 7.13 -5.56
CA LYS A 113 -4.10 6.81 -6.60
C LYS A 113 -4.57 5.62 -7.45
N LYS A 114 -4.96 4.53 -6.79
CA LYS A 114 -5.51 3.34 -7.47
C LYS A 114 -6.76 3.70 -8.27
N ARG A 115 -7.65 4.52 -7.72
CA ARG A 115 -8.88 4.96 -8.39
C ARG A 115 -8.58 5.83 -9.61
N ALA A 116 -7.67 6.79 -9.51
CA ALA A 116 -7.25 7.65 -10.62
C ALA A 116 -6.60 6.81 -11.74
N TYR A 117 -5.73 5.87 -11.37
CA TYR A 117 -5.14 4.91 -12.29
C TYR A 117 -6.21 4.09 -13.03
N LEU A 118 -7.16 3.51 -12.31
CA LEU A 118 -8.24 2.71 -12.90
C LEU A 118 -9.16 3.55 -13.78
N ALA A 119 -9.47 4.78 -13.38
CA ALA A 119 -10.32 5.68 -14.14
C ALA A 119 -9.78 5.94 -15.55
N ARG A 120 -8.46 6.00 -15.72
CA ARG A 120 -7.82 6.13 -17.04
C ARG A 120 -8.22 5.03 -18.02
N PHE A 121 -8.49 3.83 -17.51
CA PHE A 121 -8.76 2.64 -18.32
C PHE A 121 -10.22 2.21 -18.28
N LEU A 122 -10.98 2.59 -17.25
CA LEU A 122 -12.34 2.11 -17.00
C LEU A 122 -13.44 3.13 -17.29
N ILE A 123 -13.11 4.41 -17.48
CA ILE A 123 -14.07 5.39 -17.98
C ILE A 123 -14.28 5.09 -19.46
N LYS A 124 -15.47 4.57 -19.79
CA LYS A 124 -15.85 4.26 -21.16
C LYS A 124 -15.90 5.53 -21.99
N LEU A 125 -15.38 5.43 -23.21
CA LEU A 125 -15.69 6.40 -24.25
C LEU A 125 -17.11 6.13 -24.73
N GLU A 126 -18.03 7.08 -24.54
CA GLU A 126 -19.38 6.97 -25.08
C GLU A 126 -19.34 7.24 -26.59
N VAL A 127 -19.52 6.18 -27.39
CA VAL A 127 -19.65 6.27 -28.85
C VAL A 127 -21.13 6.41 -29.20
N PRO A 128 -21.57 7.51 -29.84
CA PRO A 128 -22.96 7.67 -30.25
C PRO A 128 -23.42 6.55 -31.18
N SER A 129 -24.69 6.15 -31.04
CA SER A 129 -25.28 5.03 -31.81
C SER A 129 -25.28 5.24 -33.32
N GLU A 130 -25.19 6.48 -33.77
CA GLU A 130 -25.08 6.86 -35.19
C GLU A 130 -23.77 6.35 -35.80
N PHE A 131 -22.66 6.41 -35.05
CA PHE A 131 -21.36 5.91 -35.51
C PHE A 131 -21.24 4.39 -35.41
N LEU A 132 -22.02 3.77 -34.53
CA LEU A 132 -22.07 2.30 -34.39
C LEU A 132 -22.85 1.61 -35.52
N GLN A 133 -23.43 2.37 -36.46
CA GLN A 133 -24.03 1.80 -37.67
C GLN A 133 -22.97 1.32 -38.67
N ASP A 134 -21.76 1.88 -38.59
CA ASP A 134 -20.61 1.39 -39.34
C ASP A 134 -20.09 0.12 -38.67
N GLU A 135 -20.08 -0.98 -39.44
CA GLU A 135 -19.68 -2.31 -38.97
C GLU A 135 -18.24 -2.32 -38.43
N THR A 136 -17.34 -1.56 -39.04
CA THR A 136 -15.94 -1.48 -38.59
C THR A 136 -15.79 -0.75 -37.25
N VAL A 137 -16.61 0.29 -37.03
CA VAL A 137 -16.63 1.05 -35.78
C VAL A 137 -17.27 0.22 -34.67
N ALA A 138 -18.36 -0.49 -34.98
CA ALA A 138 -19.03 -1.39 -34.04
C ALA A 138 -18.10 -2.52 -33.57
N ASP A 139 -17.40 -3.18 -34.50
CA ASP A 139 -16.44 -4.24 -34.20
C ASP A 139 -15.26 -3.72 -33.36
N THR A 140 -14.74 -2.54 -33.70
CA THR A 140 -13.65 -1.91 -32.94
C THR A 140 -14.10 -1.55 -31.51
N ASN A 141 -15.31 -0.99 -31.36
CA ASN A 141 -15.86 -0.66 -30.06
C ASN A 141 -16.07 -1.93 -29.21
N LYS A 142 -16.52 -3.03 -29.81
CA LYS A 142 -16.63 -4.32 -29.13
C LYS A 142 -15.28 -4.86 -28.66
N GLN A 143 -14.25 -4.85 -29.52
CA GLN A 143 -12.89 -5.25 -29.13
C GLN A 143 -12.35 -4.38 -27.98
N TYR A 144 -12.63 -3.08 -28.00
CA TYR A 144 -12.29 -2.17 -26.90
C TYR A 144 -12.98 -2.58 -25.59
N GLU A 145 -14.28 -2.88 -25.62
CA GLU A 145 -15.01 -3.33 -24.42
C GLU A 145 -14.49 -4.67 -23.88
N ASP A 146 -14.17 -5.61 -24.77
CA ASP A 146 -13.59 -6.91 -24.40
C ASP A 146 -12.21 -6.73 -23.73
N LEU A 147 -11.36 -5.84 -24.27
CA LEU A 147 -10.07 -5.49 -23.67
C LEU A 147 -10.23 -4.82 -22.30
N MET A 148 -11.25 -3.97 -22.12
CA MET A 148 -11.55 -3.37 -20.82
C MET A 148 -11.93 -4.43 -19.78
N GLU A 149 -12.74 -5.43 -20.14
CA GLU A 149 -13.08 -6.54 -19.24
C GLU A 149 -11.89 -7.45 -18.94
N GLY A 150 -11.05 -7.73 -19.94
CA GLY A 150 -9.78 -8.43 -19.75
C GLY A 150 -8.87 -7.71 -18.75
N PHE A 151 -8.74 -6.38 -18.88
CA PHE A 151 -7.99 -5.55 -17.93
C PHE A 151 -8.55 -5.62 -16.51
N LYS A 152 -9.88 -5.56 -16.32
CA LYS A 152 -10.50 -5.67 -14.99
C LYS A 152 -10.15 -6.99 -14.32
N THR A 153 -10.22 -8.08 -15.07
CA THR A 153 -9.95 -9.44 -14.57
C THR A 153 -8.48 -9.57 -14.16
N LEU A 154 -7.56 -9.26 -15.06
CA LEU A 154 -6.12 -9.32 -14.80
C LEU A 154 -5.69 -8.41 -13.64
N HIS A 155 -6.23 -7.19 -13.59
CA HIS A 155 -5.93 -6.26 -12.50
C HIS A 155 -6.43 -6.79 -11.16
N LYS A 156 -7.63 -7.41 -11.11
CA LYS A 156 -8.16 -8.02 -9.89
C LYS A 156 -7.30 -9.19 -9.41
N GLU A 157 -6.86 -10.06 -10.31
CA GLU A 157 -5.94 -11.16 -10.01
C GLU A 157 -4.59 -10.65 -9.50
N CYS A 158 -4.01 -9.66 -10.17
CA CYS A 158 -2.74 -9.04 -9.76
C CYS A 158 -2.84 -8.45 -8.35
N GLU A 159 -3.92 -7.73 -8.04
CA GLU A 159 -4.13 -7.18 -6.71
C GLU A 159 -4.32 -8.28 -5.66
N GLN A 160 -5.05 -9.35 -5.98
CA GLN A 160 -5.19 -10.51 -5.10
C GLN A 160 -3.83 -11.14 -4.79
N LEU A 161 -2.97 -11.32 -5.79
CA LEU A 161 -1.61 -11.85 -5.65
C LEU A 161 -0.70 -10.94 -4.83
N LYS A 162 -0.83 -9.61 -4.95
CA LYS A 162 -0.08 -8.67 -4.08
C LYS A 162 -0.53 -8.76 -2.62
N THR A 163 -1.82 -8.99 -2.39
CA THR A 163 -2.39 -9.10 -1.04
C THR A 163 -2.27 -10.49 -0.42
N SER A 164 -1.95 -11.53 -1.20
CA SER A 164 -1.95 -12.94 -0.73
C SER A 164 -0.80 -13.30 0.22
N GLY A 165 -0.08 -12.31 0.76
CA GLY A 165 0.54 -12.42 2.08
C GLY A 165 1.86 -13.19 2.15
N PHE A 166 2.32 -13.86 1.10
CA PHE A 166 3.69 -14.37 1.07
C PHE A 166 4.65 -13.25 0.73
N SER A 167 4.96 -12.43 1.73
CA SER A 167 6.05 -11.48 1.61
C SER A 167 7.33 -12.29 1.43
N THR A 168 7.82 -12.35 0.20
CA THR A 168 9.14 -12.94 -0.10
C THR A 168 10.24 -12.32 0.77
N ALA A 169 10.02 -11.14 1.35
CA ALA A 169 10.92 -10.51 2.31
C ALA A 169 10.89 -11.15 3.71
N GLU A 170 9.79 -11.75 4.15
CA GLU A 170 9.73 -12.53 5.39
C GLU A 170 10.45 -13.86 5.21
N ILE A 171 10.15 -14.59 4.12
CA ILE A 171 10.85 -15.83 3.79
C ILE A 171 12.37 -15.59 3.65
N ARG A 172 12.79 -14.49 3.01
CA ARG A 172 14.22 -14.11 2.93
C ARG A 172 14.83 -13.81 4.30
N ARG A 173 14.09 -13.15 5.20
CA ARG A 173 14.56 -12.88 6.57
C ARG A 173 14.73 -14.17 7.36
N ASP A 174 13.77 -15.09 7.28
CA ASP A 174 13.82 -16.38 7.96
C ASP A 174 14.98 -17.24 7.45
N ILE A 175 15.20 -17.28 6.13
CA ILE A 175 16.35 -17.97 5.53
C ILE A 175 17.66 -17.38 6.08
N SER A 176 17.79 -16.05 6.09
CA SER A 176 19.00 -15.38 6.58
C SER A 176 19.26 -15.69 8.06
N ALA A 177 18.20 -15.67 8.89
CA ALA A 177 18.30 -16.03 10.30
C ALA A 177 18.73 -17.48 10.51
N MET A 178 18.15 -18.42 9.75
CA MET A 178 18.53 -19.83 9.78
C MET A 178 19.98 -20.06 9.34
N GLU A 179 20.46 -19.31 8.34
CA GLU A 179 21.84 -19.37 7.88
C GLU A 179 22.82 -18.87 8.96
N GLU A 180 22.49 -17.76 9.64
CA GLU A 180 23.28 -17.26 10.77
C GLU A 180 23.31 -18.27 11.93
N GLU A 181 22.17 -18.86 12.29
CA GLU A 181 22.09 -19.87 13.34
C GLU A 181 22.95 -21.09 13.00
N LYS A 182 22.88 -21.57 11.75
CA LYS A 182 23.71 -22.67 11.25
C LYS A 182 25.20 -22.34 11.41
N ASP A 183 25.62 -21.14 11.02
CA ASP A 183 27.03 -20.73 11.13
C ASP A 183 27.49 -20.62 12.58
N GLN A 184 26.63 -20.12 13.49
CA GLN A 184 26.91 -20.09 14.91
C GLN A 184 27.04 -21.50 15.49
N LEU A 185 26.16 -22.43 15.10
CA LEU A 185 26.20 -23.83 15.49
C LEU A 185 27.48 -24.51 15.01
N ILE A 186 27.88 -24.31 13.74
CA ILE A 186 29.12 -24.85 13.18
C ILE A 186 30.32 -24.36 13.99
N LYS A 187 30.44 -23.04 14.22
CA LYS A 187 31.54 -22.45 15.02
C LYS A 187 31.57 -23.02 16.43
N ARG A 188 30.41 -23.22 17.07
CA ARG A 188 30.32 -23.80 18.42
C ARG A 188 30.75 -25.26 18.44
N VAL A 189 30.33 -26.04 17.43
CA VAL A 189 30.72 -27.45 17.26
C VAL A 189 32.24 -27.55 17.03
N GLU A 190 32.83 -26.70 16.20
CA GLU A 190 34.28 -26.69 15.97
C GLU A 190 35.07 -26.37 17.23
N ARG A 191 34.65 -25.37 18.02
CA ARG A 191 35.28 -25.06 19.31
C ARG A 191 35.19 -26.23 20.29
N LEU A 192 34.04 -26.92 20.34
CA LEU A 192 33.85 -28.11 21.18
C LEU A 192 34.72 -29.27 20.71
N LYS A 193 34.78 -29.54 19.40
CA LYS A 193 35.63 -30.59 18.82
C LYS A 193 37.10 -30.39 19.21
N LYS A 194 37.65 -29.18 19.03
CA LYS A 194 39.03 -28.85 19.43
C LYS A 194 39.32 -29.14 20.90
N ARG A 195 38.36 -28.86 21.80
CA ARG A 195 38.47 -29.16 23.25
C ARG A 195 38.36 -30.65 23.58
N VAL A 196 37.63 -31.42 22.77
CA VAL A 196 37.45 -32.85 23.00
C VAL A 196 38.65 -33.64 22.46
N GLU A 197 39.26 -33.19 21.37
CA GLU A 197 40.46 -33.80 20.79
C GLU A 197 41.67 -33.81 21.74
N THR A 198 41.73 -32.91 22.72
CA THR A 198 42.78 -32.90 23.76
C THR A 198 42.63 -34.03 24.79
N VAL A 199 41.50 -34.74 24.81
CA VAL A 199 41.25 -35.85 25.75
C VAL A 199 41.80 -37.17 25.17
N GLN A 200 42.45 -37.97 26.01
CA GLN A 200 42.92 -39.30 25.60
C GLN A 200 41.74 -40.21 25.24
N ASN A 201 41.90 -41.02 24.19
CA ASN A 201 40.85 -41.91 23.68
C ASN A 201 39.53 -41.21 23.32
N HIS A 202 39.57 -39.91 22.97
CA HIS A 202 38.38 -39.09 22.70
C HIS A 202 37.42 -39.71 21.67
N GLN A 203 37.92 -40.37 20.61
CA GLN A 203 37.07 -41.01 19.61
C GLN A 203 36.20 -42.12 20.21
N ARG A 204 36.76 -42.95 21.10
CA ARG A 204 36.03 -44.01 21.79
C ARG A 204 35.03 -43.43 22.78
N MET A 205 35.41 -42.40 23.54
CA MET A 205 34.53 -41.71 24.47
C MET A 205 33.35 -41.03 23.75
N LEU A 206 33.58 -40.36 22.62
CA LEU A 206 32.53 -39.75 21.80
C LEU A 206 31.53 -40.79 21.29
N LYS A 207 32.01 -41.97 20.88
CA LYS A 207 31.14 -43.06 20.43
C LYS A 207 30.24 -43.56 21.56
N ILE A 208 30.79 -43.76 22.76
CA ILE A 208 30.02 -44.18 23.95
C ILE A 208 29.04 -43.09 24.37
N ALA A 209 29.47 -41.81 24.40
CA ALA A 209 28.60 -40.68 24.73
C ALA A 209 27.43 -40.54 23.75
N ARG A 210 27.66 -40.77 22.44
CA ARG A 210 26.60 -40.78 21.44
C ARG A 210 25.61 -41.91 21.68
N GLN A 211 26.07 -43.11 22.00
CA GLN A 211 25.20 -44.25 22.34
C GLN A 211 24.36 -43.95 23.58
N LEU A 212 24.97 -43.42 24.65
CA LEU A 212 24.27 -43.02 25.86
C LEU A 212 23.21 -41.95 25.59
N ARG A 213 23.51 -40.97 24.72
CA ARG A 213 22.55 -39.92 24.32
C ARG A 213 21.33 -40.52 23.64
N VAL A 214 21.53 -41.42 22.69
CA VAL A 214 20.44 -42.08 21.95
C VAL A 214 19.58 -42.93 22.87
N GLU A 215 20.17 -43.69 23.81
CA GLU A 215 19.38 -44.48 24.76
C GLU A 215 18.59 -43.59 25.73
N LYS A 216 19.14 -42.45 26.16
CA LYS A 216 18.39 -41.47 26.97
C LYS A 216 17.24 -40.83 26.21
N GLU A 217 17.46 -40.41 24.96
CA GLU A 217 16.39 -39.88 24.09
C GLU A 217 15.27 -40.93 23.90
N ARG A 218 15.63 -42.20 23.77
CA ARG A 218 14.68 -43.32 23.66
C ARG A 218 13.92 -43.56 24.97
N GLU A 219 14.60 -43.51 26.11
CA GLU A 219 13.98 -43.63 27.43
C GLU A 219 12.95 -42.51 27.66
N GLU A 220 13.30 -41.26 27.35
CA GLU A 220 12.40 -40.11 27.46
C GLU A 220 11.18 -40.25 26.54
N PHE A 221 11.38 -40.68 25.28
CA PHE A 221 10.29 -40.94 24.34
C PHE A 221 9.32 -42.03 24.85
N LEU A 222 9.85 -43.14 25.36
CA LEU A 222 9.04 -44.23 25.91
C LEU A 222 8.30 -43.78 27.18
N ALA A 223 8.92 -42.94 28.02
CA ALA A 223 8.28 -42.37 29.20
C ALA A 223 7.11 -41.45 28.82
N GLN A 224 7.28 -40.58 27.82
CA GLN A 224 6.19 -39.75 27.28
C GLN A 224 5.07 -40.62 26.72
N GLN A 225 5.38 -41.60 25.86
CA GLN A 225 4.38 -42.49 25.27
C GLN A 225 3.60 -43.26 26.34
N LYS A 226 4.27 -43.76 27.39
CA LYS A 226 3.61 -44.45 28.51
C LYS A 226 2.67 -43.52 29.28
N GLN A 227 3.05 -42.26 29.46
CA GLN A 227 2.21 -41.26 30.11
C GLN A 227 0.98 -40.91 29.24
N GLU A 228 1.17 -40.73 27.93
CA GLU A 228 0.08 -40.50 26.98
C GLU A 228 -0.92 -41.67 26.96
N GLN A 229 -0.42 -42.91 26.92
CA GLN A 229 -1.26 -44.11 26.98
C GLN A 229 -2.05 -44.20 28.29
N LYS A 230 -1.42 -43.89 29.44
CA LYS A 230 -2.14 -43.83 30.73
C LYS A 230 -3.25 -42.79 30.71
N ASN A 231 -3.00 -41.62 30.14
CA ASN A 231 -3.99 -40.56 30.04
C ASN A 231 -5.15 -40.96 29.11
N GLN A 232 -4.88 -41.67 28.01
CA GLN A 232 -5.90 -42.16 27.08
C GLN A 232 -6.76 -43.31 27.65
N VAL A 233 -6.21 -44.16 28.51
CA VAL A 233 -6.96 -45.26 29.15
C VAL A 233 -7.72 -44.80 30.40
N SER A 234 -7.39 -43.62 30.95
CA SER A 234 -8.09 -43.01 32.09
C SER A 234 -9.22 -42.05 31.68
N THR A 235 -9.52 -41.96 30.37
CA THR A 235 -10.67 -41.25 29.78
C THR A 235 -11.65 -42.29 29.26
#